data_AF-A0A1Q6M6F1-F1
#
_entry.id   AF-A0A1Q6M6F1-F1
#
_cell.length_a   1.000
_cell.length_b   1.000
_cell.length_c   1.000
_cell.angle_alpha   90.00
_cell.angle_beta   90.00
_cell.angle_gamma   90.00
#
_symmetry.space_group_name_H-M   'P 1'
#
loop_
_entity.id
_entity.type
_entity.pdbx_description
1 polymer ?
#
loop_
_entity_poly.entity_id
_entity_poly.type
_entity_poly.pdbx_seq_one_letter_code
_entity_poly.pdbx_strand_id
1 'polypeptide(L)' 'MEDNPYFVDEVSDSVVNVIPPTPYREGYKFTNWYKEKECINLWNFEKDKVPKIKYDSDGNEIYEEIKIYAGWEEE' A
#
# COMPACT_ATOMS: atom_id res chain seq x y z
N MET A 1 -15.15 8.76 -11.69
CA MET A 1 -13.72 8.55 -11.99
C MET A 1 -12.97 9.51 -11.10
N GLU A 2 -12.65 9.08 -9.90
CA GLU A 2 -11.83 9.84 -8.96
C GLU A 2 -10.78 8.86 -8.44
N ASP A 3 -9.59 8.96 -9.02
CA ASP A 3 -8.37 8.34 -8.51
C ASP A 3 -8.10 8.99 -7.14
N ASN A 4 -8.44 8.28 -6.06
CA ASN A 4 -8.26 8.77 -4.69
C ASN A 4 -6.98 8.10 -4.11
N PRO A 5 -5.80 8.76 -4.15
CA PRO A 5 -4.59 8.22 -3.56
C PRO A 5 -4.66 8.32 -2.03
N TYR A 6 -4.76 7.18 -1.34
CA TYR A 6 -4.69 7.14 0.11
C TYR A 6 -3.22 7.30 0.55
N PHE A 7 -2.92 8.41 1.24
CA PHE A 7 -1.65 8.64 1.92
C PHE A 7 -1.62 7.84 3.23
N VAL A 8 -0.58 7.03 3.43
CA VAL A 8 -0.32 6.34 4.70
C VAL A 8 0.44 7.32 5.60
N ASP A 9 -0.28 7.92 6.54
CA ASP A 9 0.30 8.73 7.62
C ASP A 9 0.71 7.80 8.79
N GLU A 10 1.86 8.10 9.39
CA GLU A 10 2.44 7.51 10.61
C GLU A 10 3.26 6.20 10.47
N VAL A 11 4.56 6.37 10.22
CA VAL A 11 5.60 5.43 10.62
C VAL A 11 6.00 5.74 12.07
N SER A 12 5.64 4.86 13.00
CA SER A 12 6.30 4.76 14.31
C SER A 12 7.27 3.58 14.30
N ASP A 13 8.54 3.95 14.29
CA ASP A 13 9.75 3.25 14.73
C ASP A 13 9.73 1.71 14.83
N SER A 14 10.65 1.11 14.07
CA SER A 14 11.18 -0.25 14.22
C SER A 14 10.28 -1.42 13.77
N VAL A 15 10.64 -1.93 12.59
CA VAL A 15 10.10 -3.07 11.83
C VAL A 15 8.79 -2.75 11.10
N VAL A 16 8.92 -2.08 9.94
CA VAL A 16 7.84 -1.95 8.95
C VAL A 16 7.61 -3.32 8.32
N ASN A 17 6.83 -4.15 9.02
CA ASN A 17 5.96 -5.14 8.41
C ASN A 17 4.56 -4.49 8.34
N VAL A 18 4.47 -3.29 7.75
CA VAL A 18 3.21 -2.56 7.59
C VAL A 18 2.43 -3.28 6.50
N ILE A 19 1.56 -4.18 6.93
CA ILE A 19 0.39 -4.53 6.13
C ILE A 19 -0.52 -3.30 6.24
N PRO A 20 -0.85 -2.64 5.13
CA PRO A 20 -1.74 -1.49 5.16
C PRO A 20 -3.09 -1.92 5.74
N PRO A 21 -3.71 -1.10 6.61
CA PRO A 21 -5.03 -1.40 7.13
C PRO A 21 -5.98 -1.65 5.96
N THR A 22 -6.82 -2.68 6.08
CA THR A 22 -7.81 -2.99 5.05
C THR A 22 -8.68 -1.75 4.84
N PRO A 23 -8.74 -1.21 3.62
CA PRO A 23 -9.45 0.02 3.37
C PRO A 23 -10.95 -0.28 3.46
N TYR A 24 -11.72 0.73 3.90
CA TYR A 24 -13.17 0.71 3.87
C TYR A 24 -13.68 1.71 2.84
N ARG A 25 -14.68 1.30 2.06
CA ARG A 25 -15.37 2.17 1.10
C ARG A 25 -16.85 1.85 1.14
N GLU A 26 -17.67 2.84 1.49
CA GLU A 26 -19.13 2.66 1.59
C GLU A 26 -19.72 2.21 0.25
N GLY A 27 -20.57 1.17 0.27
CA GLY A 27 -21.17 0.56 -0.93
C GLY A 27 -20.24 -0.36 -1.72
N TYR A 28 -19.00 -0.58 -1.26
CA TYR A 28 -18.03 -1.45 -1.91
C TYR A 28 -17.38 -2.40 -0.90
N LYS A 29 -17.29 -3.67 -1.27
CA LYS A 29 -16.53 -4.66 -0.53
C LYS A 29 -15.09 -4.68 -1.00
N PHE A 30 -14.16 -4.52 -0.06
CA PHE A 30 -12.74 -4.72 -0.34
C PHE A 30 -12.49 -6.17 -0.75
N THR A 31 -11.84 -6.38 -1.89
CA THR A 31 -11.51 -7.72 -2.38
C THR A 31 -10.07 -8.08 -2.08
N ASN A 32 -9.12 -7.35 -2.64
CA ASN A 32 -7.70 -7.64 -2.48
C ASN A 32 -6.83 -6.43 -2.87
N TRP A 33 -5.53 -6.53 -2.60
CA TRP A 33 -4.53 -5.57 -3.03
C TRP A 33 -3.89 -6.00 -4.35
N TYR A 34 -3.58 -5.03 -5.21
CA TYR A 34 -3.01 -5.24 -6.53
C TYR A 34 -1.80 -4.35 -6.75
N LYS A 35 -0.89 -4.80 -7.62
CA LYS A 35 0.34 -4.05 -7.97
C LYS A 35 0.09 -2.87 -8.90
N GLU A 36 -1.09 -2.84 -9.50
CA GLU A 36 -1.49 -1.88 -10.53
C GLU A 36 -2.98 -1.55 -10.43
N LYS A 37 -3.35 -0.35 -10.89
CA LYS A 37 -4.73 0.15 -10.87
C LYS A 37 -5.70 -0.73 -11.66
N GLU A 38 -5.20 -1.45 -12.66
CA GLU A 38 -5.99 -2.35 -13.50
C GLU A 38 -6.42 -3.61 -12.74
N CYS A 39 -5.93 -3.81 -11.51
CA CYS A 39 -6.27 -4.93 -10.66
C CYS A 39 -6.03 -6.29 -11.32
N ILE A 40 -4.94 -6.39 -12.11
CA ILE A 40 -4.57 -7.61 -12.83
C ILE A 40 -3.68 -8.49 -11.94
N ASN A 41 -2.60 -7.93 -11.41
CA ASN A 41 -1.65 -8.65 -10.59
C ASN A 41 -1.92 -8.42 -9.10
N LEU A 42 -2.26 -9.49 -8.37
CA LEU A 42 -2.43 -9.44 -6.92
C LEU A 42 -1.10 -9.15 -6.21
N TRP A 43 -1.16 -8.30 -5.19
CA TRP A 43 -0.07 -8.09 -4.26
C TRP A 43 -0.05 -9.22 -3.24
N ASN A 44 1.07 -9.94 -3.15
CA ASN A 44 1.23 -11.03 -2.22
C ASN A 44 2.07 -10.57 -1.02
N PHE A 45 1.46 -10.32 0.14
CA PHE A 45 2.18 -9.84 1.33
C PHE A 45 3.26 -10.80 1.86
N GLU A 46 3.21 -12.09 1.51
CA GLU A 46 4.23 -13.07 1.93
C GLU A 46 5.43 -13.10 0.97
N LYS A 47 5.21 -12.80 -0.32
CA LYS A 47 6.23 -12.90 -1.38
C LYS A 47 6.75 -11.55 -1.84
N ASP A 48 5.85 -10.59 -2.03
CA ASP A 48 6.15 -9.22 -2.42
C ASP A 48 6.65 -8.46 -1.20
N LYS A 49 7.88 -7.97 -1.29
CA LYS A 49 8.54 -7.25 -0.21
C LYS A 49 8.43 -5.77 -0.46
N VAL A 50 8.12 -5.04 0.62
CA VAL A 50 8.32 -3.61 0.63
C VAL A 50 9.83 -3.32 0.61
N PRO A 51 10.36 -2.47 -0.30
CA PRO A 51 11.74 -2.07 -0.23
C PRO A 51 11.94 -1.44 1.15
N LYS A 52 12.94 -1.95 1.86
CA LYS A 52 13.33 -1.38 3.15
C LYS A 52 13.67 0.09 2.93
N ILE A 53 13.29 0.89 3.92
CA ILE A 53 13.72 2.28 4.14
C ILE A 53 15.11 2.46 3.56
N LYS A 54 15.20 3.27 2.50
CA LYS A 54 16.50 3.68 1.98
C LYS A 54 16.99 4.81 2.90
N TYR A 55 18.28 5.07 2.91
CA TYR A 55 18.83 6.23 3.58
C TYR A 55 19.40 7.14 2.50
N ASP A 56 19.07 8.43 2.56
CA ASP A 56 19.71 9.42 1.69
C ASP A 56 21.19 9.60 2.11
N SER A 57 21.96 10.36 1.34
CA SER A 57 23.37 10.68 1.64
C SER A 57 23.55 11.41 2.97
N ASP A 58 22.48 12.03 3.49
CA ASP A 58 22.43 12.71 4.78
C ASP A 58 22.03 11.79 5.95
N GLY A 59 21.73 10.51 5.68
CA GLY A 59 21.29 9.56 6.71
C GLY A 59 19.81 9.67 7.09
N ASN A 60 19.03 10.51 6.39
CA ASN A 60 17.58 10.59 6.56
C ASN A 60 16.89 9.38 5.95
N GLU A 61 15.85 8.89 6.63
CA GLU A 61 14.98 7.82 6.15
C GLU A 61 14.22 8.29 4.92
N ILE A 62 14.50 7.66 3.77
CA ILE A 62 13.73 7.83 2.54
C ILE A 62 12.82 6.61 2.38
N TYR A 63 11.53 6.84 2.60
CA TYR A 63 10.48 5.88 2.33
C TYR A 63 10.27 5.83 0.82
N GLU A 64 10.63 4.69 0.21
CA GLU A 64 10.20 4.42 -1.16
C GLU A 64 8.74 3.98 -1.09
N GLU A 65 7.83 4.91 -1.36
CA GLU A 65 6.39 4.66 -1.37
C GLU A 65 6.08 3.53 -2.35
N ILE A 66 5.57 2.40 -1.86
CA ILE A 66 4.96 1.41 -2.74
C ILE A 66 3.53 1.79 -2.97
N LYS A 67 3.21 1.97 -4.25
CA LYS A 67 1.84 2.12 -4.70
C LYS A 67 1.23 0.73 -4.91
N ILE A 68 0.38 0.34 -3.98
CA ILE A 68 -0.56 -0.77 -4.16
C ILE A 68 -1.97 -0.20 -4.39
N TYR A 69 -2.81 -0.96 -5.06
CA TYR A 69 -4.15 -0.55 -5.48
C TYR A 69 -5.17 -1.49 -4.84
N ALA A 70 -6.17 -0.93 -4.15
CA ALA A 70 -7.25 -1.71 -3.59
C ALA A 70 -8.27 -2.06 -4.67
N GLY A 71 -8.55 -3.35 -4.81
CA GLY A 71 -9.69 -3.84 -5.58
C GLY A 71 -10.97 -3.76 -4.76
N TRP A 72 -12.05 -3.43 -5.44
CA TRP A 72 -13.37 -3.21 -4.86
C TRP A 72 -14.42 -3.93 -5.69
N GLU A 73 -15.37 -4.56 -5.03
CA GLU A 73 -16.57 -5.16 -5.63
C GLU A 73 -17.79 -4.40 -5.10
N GLU A 74 -18.70 -3.98 -5.99
CA GLU A 74 -19.96 -3.33 -5.59
C GLU A 74 -20.83 -4.34 -4.85
N GLU A 75 -21.35 -3.95 -3.68
CA GLU A 75 -22.28 -4.77 -2.89
C GLU A 75 -23.73 -4.60 -3.36
#